data_AF-A0A3N5MQ03-F1
#
_entry.id   AF-A0A3N5MQ03-F1
#
_cell.length_a   1.000
_cell.length_b   1.000
_cell.length_c   1.000
_cell.angle_alpha   90.00
_cell.angle_beta   90.00
_cell.angle_gamma   90.00
#
_symmetry.space_group_name_H-M   'P 1'
#
loop_
_entity.id
_entity.type
_entity.pdbx_description
1 polymer ?
#
loop_
_entity_poly.entity_id
_entity_poly.type
_entity_poly.pdbx_seq_one_letter_code
_entity_poly.pdbx_strand_id
1 'polypeptide(L)'
;MDTSSLFLIIVTGISLIALSYALDHLWAAAMPVRILYLIIRFPGVVLHECAHIIGCLVTGARIRKVVLFSKDGGSVTYSRPLLPCIGDVIISTAPLLLLPLALSFITGIFGIYAHCAFPAFPARLDSPEALVDLWRRIAGTFSDNLVTRFNGWFLLYLYLTTSLILSVAPSMQDMKNAAVGSTLLILAGMLIVWSGVPSAVYVLSELLRLLGSGFMLGLVYGLVALAVSLPLFFWYAYRHHS
;
A
#
# COMPACT_ATOMS: atom_id res chain seq x y z
N MET A 1 -23.80 8.24 9.14
CA MET A 1 -22.38 7.91 8.95
C MET A 1 -21.62 8.71 9.97
N ASP A 2 -20.90 8.04 10.86
CA ASP A 2 -20.26 8.72 11.98
C ASP A 2 -18.89 9.23 11.53
N THR A 3 -18.52 10.42 12.00
CA THR A 3 -17.22 11.06 11.74
C THR A 3 -16.03 10.16 12.11
N SER A 4 -16.26 9.20 13.02
CA SER A 4 -15.32 8.14 13.41
C SER A 4 -14.86 7.28 12.22
N SER A 5 -15.74 6.94 11.28
CA SER A 5 -15.37 6.12 10.11
C SER A 5 -14.42 6.85 9.18
N LEU A 6 -14.64 8.15 8.94
CA LEU A 6 -13.74 8.99 8.14
C LEU A 6 -12.37 9.08 8.81
N PHE A 7 -12.34 9.31 10.12
CA PHE A 7 -11.11 9.39 10.89
C PHE A 7 -10.32 8.07 10.85
N LEU A 8 -10.99 6.92 11.03
CA LEU A 8 -10.35 5.61 10.97
C LEU A 8 -9.66 5.36 9.63
N ILE A 9 -10.29 5.73 8.51
CA ILE A 9 -9.72 5.57 7.17
C ILE A 9 -8.48 6.43 7.00
N ILE A 10 -8.53 7.69 7.46
CA ILE A 10 -7.37 8.60 7.41
C ILE A 10 -6.22 8.02 8.23
N VAL A 11 -6.48 7.59 9.47
CA VAL A 11 -5.47 6.98 10.34
C VAL A 11 -4.88 5.72 9.71
N THR A 12 -5.71 4.88 9.10
CA THR A 12 -5.26 3.64 8.44
C THR A 12 -4.40 3.94 7.21
N GLY A 13 -4.78 4.92 6.39
CA GLY A 13 -3.99 5.38 5.25
C GLY A 13 -2.64 5.97 5.67
N ILE A 14 -2.62 6.81 6.71
CA ILE A 14 -1.37 7.35 7.28
C ILE A 14 -0.49 6.23 7.83
N SER A 15 -1.09 5.25 8.52
CA SER A 15 -0.36 4.11 9.10
C SER A 15 0.28 3.26 8.01
N LEU A 16 -0.43 3.00 6.91
CA LEU A 16 0.11 2.32 5.73
C LEU A 16 1.29 3.08 5.11
N ILE A 17 1.14 4.39 4.90
CA ILE A 17 2.21 5.25 4.36
C ILE A 17 3.43 5.23 5.28
N ALA A 18 3.24 5.45 6.58
CA ALA A 18 4.31 5.48 7.56
C ALA A 18 5.04 4.14 7.65
N LEU A 19 4.30 3.03 7.64
CA LEU A 19 4.89 1.69 7.64
C LEU A 19 5.69 1.43 6.37
N SER A 20 5.16 1.76 5.19
CA SER A 20 5.86 1.62 3.92
C SER A 20 7.16 2.43 3.89
N TYR A 21 7.13 3.70 4.34
CA TYR A 21 8.32 4.55 4.46
C TYR A 21 9.35 4.00 5.44
N ALA A 22 8.90 3.53 6.62
CA ALA A 22 9.79 2.97 7.63
C ALA A 22 10.50 1.70 7.12
N LEU A 23 9.76 0.84 6.42
CA LEU A 23 10.34 -0.35 5.80
C LEU A 23 11.31 0.02 4.67
N ASP A 24 10.97 0.95 3.78
CA ASP A 24 11.89 1.37 2.70
C ASP A 24 13.19 1.93 3.26
N HIS A 25 13.10 2.76 4.31
CA HIS A 25 14.26 3.30 4.99
C HIS A 25 15.11 2.19 5.65
N LEU A 26 14.46 1.25 6.35
CA LEU A 26 15.16 0.11 6.97
C LEU A 26 15.90 -0.73 5.93
N TRP A 27 15.24 -1.09 4.82
CA TRP A 27 15.86 -1.89 3.76
C TRP A 27 16.99 -1.14 3.06
N ALA A 28 16.85 0.16 2.81
CA ALA A 28 17.90 0.99 2.24
C ALA A 28 19.12 1.12 3.16
N ALA A 29 18.90 1.22 4.49
CA ALA A 29 19.97 1.38 5.47
C ALA A 29 20.70 0.06 5.79
N ALA A 30 19.96 -1.05 5.84
CA ALA A 30 20.52 -2.34 6.24
C ALA A 30 21.21 -3.10 5.10
N MET A 31 20.89 -2.80 3.84
CA MET A 31 21.48 -3.48 2.67
C MET A 31 22.88 -2.92 2.34
N PRO A 32 23.94 -3.75 2.41
CA PRO A 32 25.31 -3.27 2.19
C PRO A 32 25.59 -2.93 0.71
N VAL A 33 24.83 -3.50 -0.22
CA VAL A 33 25.03 -3.31 -1.66
C VAL A 33 23.79 -2.70 -2.28
N ARG A 34 23.92 -1.48 -2.82
CA ARG A 34 22.81 -0.72 -3.43
C ARG A 34 22.08 -1.51 -4.54
N ILE A 35 22.78 -2.36 -5.29
CA ILE A 35 22.17 -3.15 -6.36
C ILE A 35 21.18 -4.18 -5.84
N LEU A 36 21.42 -4.78 -4.66
CA LEU A 36 20.50 -5.76 -4.06
C LEU A 36 19.21 -5.08 -3.62
N TYR A 37 19.32 -3.91 -2.98
CA TYR A 37 18.15 -3.08 -2.65
C TYR A 37 17.34 -2.72 -3.90
N LEU A 38 18.02 -2.31 -4.99
CA LEU A 38 17.36 -1.99 -6.26
C LEU A 38 16.64 -3.20 -6.86
N ILE A 39 17.23 -4.41 -6.81
CA ILE A 39 16.59 -5.64 -7.27
C ILE A 39 15.33 -5.94 -6.44
N ILE A 40 15.44 -5.85 -5.11
CA ILE A 40 14.30 -6.08 -4.20
C ILE A 40 13.15 -5.12 -4.50
N ARG A 41 13.46 -3.86 -4.78
CA ARG A 41 12.44 -2.83 -5.02
C ARG A 41 11.88 -2.84 -6.45
N PHE A 42 12.57 -3.47 -7.40
CA PHE A 42 12.26 -3.35 -8.84
C PHE A 42 10.80 -3.67 -9.20
N PRO A 43 10.22 -4.83 -8.85
CA PRO A 43 8.82 -5.13 -9.17
C PRO A 43 7.83 -4.10 -8.62
N GLY A 44 8.04 -3.67 -7.38
CA GLY A 44 7.20 -2.68 -6.71
C GLY A 44 7.22 -1.33 -7.40
N VAL A 45 8.41 -0.83 -7.76
CA VAL A 45 8.55 0.46 -8.46
C VAL A 45 7.89 0.40 -9.85
N VAL A 46 8.08 -0.69 -10.59
CA VAL A 46 7.43 -0.87 -11.90
C VAL A 46 5.90 -0.80 -11.75
N LEU A 47 5.33 -1.51 -10.78
CA LEU A 47 3.88 -1.46 -10.54
C LEU A 47 3.40 -0.12 -10.00
N HIS A 48 4.22 0.59 -9.23
CA HIS A 48 3.94 1.95 -8.76
C HIS A 48 3.77 2.91 -9.93
N GLU A 49 4.71 2.91 -10.87
CA GLU A 49 4.60 3.77 -12.06
C GLU A 49 3.43 3.34 -12.96
N CYS A 50 3.16 2.03 -13.08
CA CYS A 50 1.97 1.54 -13.77
C CYS A 50 0.67 2.04 -13.11
N ALA A 51 0.62 2.16 -11.77
CA ALA A 51 -0.53 2.72 -11.07
C ALA A 51 -0.73 4.20 -11.42
N HIS A 52 0.34 5.00 -11.52
CA HIS A 52 0.24 6.37 -12.03
C HIS A 52 -0.24 6.44 -13.47
N ILE A 53 0.23 5.54 -14.35
CA ILE A 53 -0.25 5.43 -15.74
C ILE A 53 -1.75 5.16 -15.76
N ILE A 54 -2.24 4.20 -14.96
CA ILE A 54 -3.68 3.92 -14.84
C ILE A 54 -4.43 5.15 -14.34
N GLY A 55 -3.91 5.85 -13.32
CA GLY A 55 -4.48 7.11 -12.83
C GLY A 55 -4.56 8.18 -13.93
N CYS A 56 -3.54 8.29 -14.77
CA CYS A 56 -3.53 9.23 -15.90
C CYS A 56 -4.62 8.89 -16.92
N LEU A 57 -4.76 7.60 -17.26
CA LEU A 57 -5.79 7.13 -18.20
C LEU A 57 -7.21 7.41 -17.67
N VAL A 58 -7.47 7.13 -16.40
CA VAL A 58 -8.78 7.37 -15.76
C VAL A 58 -9.15 8.85 -15.72
N THR A 59 -8.16 9.73 -15.54
CA THR A 59 -8.37 11.18 -15.39
C THR A 59 -8.25 11.95 -16.72
N GLY A 60 -7.94 11.25 -17.82
CA GLY A 60 -7.71 11.85 -19.14
C GLY A 60 -6.42 12.66 -19.26
N ALA A 61 -5.48 12.52 -18.32
CA ALA A 61 -4.17 13.16 -18.40
C ALA A 61 -3.32 12.51 -19.51
N ARG A 62 -2.72 13.32 -20.40
CA ARG A 62 -1.81 12.80 -21.43
C ARG A 62 -0.43 12.51 -20.83
N ILE A 63 0.02 11.26 -20.95
CA ILE A 63 1.35 10.80 -20.54
C ILE A 63 2.39 11.31 -21.54
N ARG A 64 3.48 11.90 -21.06
CA ARG A 64 4.56 12.47 -21.89
C ARG A 64 5.83 11.62 -21.89
N LYS A 65 6.25 11.16 -20.71
CA LYS A 65 7.43 10.31 -20.55
C LYS A 65 7.21 9.37 -19.37
N VAL A 66 7.60 8.12 -19.57
CA VAL A 66 7.56 7.04 -18.57
C VAL A 66 8.96 6.52 -18.37
N VAL A 67 9.40 6.44 -17.12
CA VAL A 67 10.62 5.75 -16.69
C VAL A 67 10.18 4.78 -15.60
N LEU A 68 10.05 3.50 -15.93
CA LEU A 68 9.53 2.51 -14.98
C LEU A 68 10.52 2.18 -13.86
N PHE A 69 11.82 2.33 -14.13
CA PHE A 69 12.85 2.06 -13.12
C PHE A 69 14.16 2.75 -13.49
N SER A 70 14.82 3.35 -12.48
CA SER A 70 16.15 3.92 -12.57
C SER A 70 16.85 3.83 -11.20
N LYS A 71 18.11 4.26 -11.11
CA LYS A 71 18.86 4.29 -9.84
C LYS A 71 18.23 5.19 -8.78
N ASP A 72 17.40 6.14 -9.22
CA ASP A 72 16.73 7.13 -8.38
C ASP A 72 15.22 6.85 -8.25
N GLY A 73 14.75 5.70 -8.76
CA GLY A 73 13.34 5.30 -8.76
C GLY A 73 12.68 5.39 -10.15
N GLY A 74 11.35 5.28 -10.16
CA GLY A 74 10.53 5.48 -11.35
C GLY A 74 10.07 6.94 -11.49
N SER A 75 9.51 7.28 -12.65
CA SER A 75 8.79 8.54 -12.84
C SER A 75 7.82 8.47 -14.02
N VAL A 76 6.63 9.05 -13.84
CA VAL A 76 5.67 9.32 -14.92
C VAL A 76 5.41 10.82 -15.00
N THR A 77 5.70 11.42 -16.15
CA THR A 77 5.37 12.83 -16.41
C THR A 77 4.12 12.92 -17.28
N TYR A 78 3.19 13.77 -16.89
CA TYR A 78 1.88 13.91 -17.53
C TYR A 78 1.47 15.38 -17.63
N SER A 79 0.53 15.65 -18.53
CA SER A 79 -0.17 16.95 -18.62
C SER A 79 -1.29 17.04 -17.58
N ARG A 80 -1.80 18.25 -17.31
CA ARG A 80 -2.91 18.43 -16.36
C ARG A 80 -4.10 17.51 -16.70
N PRO A 81 -4.68 16.82 -15.70
CA PRO A 81 -5.85 15.99 -15.89
C PRO A 81 -7.07 16.82 -16.30
N LEU A 82 -8.06 16.16 -16.93
CA LEU A 82 -9.32 16.81 -17.33
C LEU A 82 -10.14 17.28 -16.13
N LEU A 83 -10.03 16.57 -15.01
CA LEU A 83 -10.67 16.91 -13.74
C LEU A 83 -9.69 17.74 -12.89
N PRO A 84 -9.84 19.08 -12.83
CA PRO A 84 -8.92 19.91 -12.06
C PRO A 84 -9.00 19.56 -10.58
N CYS A 85 -7.86 19.60 -9.89
CA CYS A 85 -7.67 19.27 -8.47
C CYS A 85 -7.90 17.79 -8.11
N ILE A 86 -9.01 17.17 -8.53
CA ILE A 86 -9.33 15.77 -8.20
C ILE A 86 -8.45 14.80 -9.01
N GLY A 87 -8.16 15.12 -10.27
CA GLY A 87 -7.35 14.26 -11.12
C GLY A 87 -5.93 14.07 -10.56
N ASP A 88 -5.32 15.13 -10.02
CA ASP A 88 -3.99 15.05 -9.42
C ASP A 88 -3.99 14.19 -8.16
N VAL A 89 -5.08 14.22 -7.37
CA VAL A 89 -5.25 13.30 -6.23
C VAL A 89 -5.33 11.86 -6.72
N ILE A 90 -6.21 11.57 -7.68
CA ILE A 90 -6.40 10.21 -8.21
C ILE A 90 -5.08 9.66 -8.73
N ILE A 91 -4.33 10.43 -9.54
CA ILE A 91 -3.04 10.01 -10.08
C ILE A 91 -2.04 9.78 -8.94
N SER A 92 -1.87 10.76 -8.05
CA SER A 92 -0.85 10.76 -6.99
C SER A 92 -1.09 9.69 -5.92
N THR A 93 -2.35 9.34 -5.65
CA THR A 93 -2.72 8.32 -4.67
C THR A 93 -3.02 6.95 -5.31
N ALA A 94 -2.98 6.82 -6.63
CA ALA A 94 -3.27 5.55 -7.31
C ALA A 94 -2.44 4.36 -6.77
N PRO A 95 -1.12 4.51 -6.49
CA PRO A 95 -0.33 3.41 -5.94
C PRO A 95 -0.85 2.89 -4.59
N LEU A 96 -1.39 3.77 -3.73
CA LEU A 96 -1.92 3.40 -2.41
C LEU A 96 -3.08 2.41 -2.46
N LEU A 97 -3.81 2.37 -3.58
CA LEU A 97 -4.95 1.46 -3.77
C LEU A 97 -4.60 0.31 -4.72
N LEU A 98 -3.91 0.60 -5.82
CA LEU A 98 -3.65 -0.39 -6.85
C LEU A 98 -2.58 -1.42 -6.44
N LEU A 99 -1.59 -1.05 -5.63
CA LEU A 99 -0.58 -2.03 -5.18
C LEU A 99 -1.15 -3.04 -4.17
N PRO A 100 -1.92 -2.64 -3.13
CA PRO A 100 -2.62 -3.60 -2.27
C PRO A 100 -3.59 -4.49 -3.05
N LEU A 101 -4.27 -3.95 -4.06
CA LEU A 101 -5.15 -4.75 -4.92
C LEU A 101 -4.36 -5.75 -5.76
N ALA A 102 -3.22 -5.34 -6.33
CA ALA A 102 -2.31 -6.23 -7.04
C ALA A 102 -1.77 -7.33 -6.12
N LEU A 103 -1.43 -7.02 -4.87
CA LEU A 103 -1.04 -8.02 -3.87
C LEU A 103 -2.18 -8.98 -3.52
N SER A 104 -3.41 -8.49 -3.43
CA SER A 104 -4.58 -9.36 -3.25
C SER A 104 -4.75 -10.32 -4.42
N PHE A 105 -4.57 -9.85 -5.65
CA PHE A 105 -4.59 -10.70 -6.83
C PHE A 105 -3.45 -11.73 -6.82
N ILE A 106 -2.21 -11.31 -6.55
CA ILE A 106 -1.04 -12.19 -6.44
C ILE A 106 -1.26 -13.24 -5.34
N THR A 107 -1.81 -12.87 -4.19
CA THR A 107 -2.13 -13.80 -3.10
C THR A 107 -3.10 -14.89 -3.58
N GLY A 108 -4.13 -14.52 -4.36
CA GLY A 108 -5.05 -15.48 -4.98
C GLY A 108 -4.35 -16.43 -5.96
N ILE A 109 -3.48 -15.90 -6.82
CA ILE A 109 -2.69 -16.71 -7.77
C ILE A 109 -1.80 -17.72 -7.04
N PHE A 110 -1.05 -17.28 -6.02
CA PHE A 110 -0.19 -18.17 -5.25
C PHE A 110 -0.99 -19.18 -4.41
N GLY A 111 -2.17 -18.81 -3.93
CA GLY A 111 -3.06 -19.72 -3.21
C GLY A 111 -3.60 -20.85 -4.10
N ILE A 112 -4.08 -20.49 -5.29
CA ILE A 112 -4.71 -21.44 -6.22
C ILE A 112 -3.67 -22.28 -6.94
N TYR A 113 -2.65 -21.65 -7.54
CA TYR A 113 -1.74 -22.31 -8.49
C TYR A 113 -0.42 -22.74 -7.86
N ALA A 114 0.05 -22.03 -6.84
CA ALA A 114 1.29 -22.38 -6.13
C ALA A 114 1.03 -23.11 -4.81
N HIS A 115 -0.23 -23.39 -4.47
CA HIS A 115 -0.67 -24.09 -3.25
C HIS A 115 -0.13 -23.47 -1.95
N CYS A 116 0.10 -22.16 -1.94
CA CYS A 116 0.43 -21.42 -0.73
C CYS A 116 -0.80 -21.36 0.18
N ALA A 117 -0.63 -21.64 1.48
CA ALA A 117 -1.71 -21.52 2.46
C ALA A 117 -1.85 -20.05 2.88
N PHE A 118 -3.05 -19.49 2.78
CA PHE A 118 -3.35 -18.14 3.27
C PHE A 118 -4.61 -18.16 4.12
N PRO A 119 -4.60 -17.56 5.32
CA PRO A 119 -5.79 -17.43 6.14
C PRO A 119 -6.69 -16.32 5.58
N ALA A 120 -7.98 -16.38 5.91
CA ALA A 120 -8.83 -15.21 5.79
C ALA A 120 -8.35 -14.15 6.79
N PHE A 121 -7.99 -12.97 6.29
CA PHE A 121 -7.62 -11.83 7.13
C PHE A 121 -8.86 -11.07 7.60
N PRO A 122 -8.82 -10.47 8.80
CA PRO A 122 -9.93 -9.65 9.28
C PRO A 122 -10.16 -8.45 8.37
N ALA A 123 -11.43 -8.12 8.12
CA ALA A 123 -11.80 -7.00 7.27
C ALA A 123 -11.59 -5.62 7.94
N ARG A 124 -11.44 -5.59 9.28
CA ARG A 124 -11.25 -4.39 10.10
C ARG A 124 -10.37 -4.70 11.31
N LEU A 125 -9.66 -3.69 11.79
CA LEU A 125 -8.92 -3.71 13.07
C LEU A 125 -9.58 -2.71 14.02
N ASP A 126 -10.63 -3.16 14.69
CA ASP A 126 -11.42 -2.36 15.63
C ASP A 126 -11.11 -2.65 17.10
N SER A 127 -10.35 -3.71 17.40
CA SER A 127 -9.95 -4.06 18.76
C SER A 127 -8.50 -4.57 18.86
N PRO A 128 -7.87 -4.49 20.05
CA PRO A 128 -6.55 -5.09 20.30
C PRO A 128 -6.53 -6.61 20.04
N GLU A 129 -7.63 -7.30 20.33
CA GLU A 129 -7.76 -8.74 20.08
C GLU A 129 -7.72 -9.05 18.58
N ALA A 130 -8.33 -8.20 17.74
CA ALA A 130 -8.25 -8.34 16.29
C ALA A 130 -6.80 -8.20 15.78
N LEU A 131 -6.01 -7.30 16.38
CA LEU A 131 -4.59 -7.16 16.07
C LEU A 131 -3.77 -8.40 16.49
N VAL A 132 -4.04 -8.95 17.68
CA VAL A 132 -3.38 -10.18 18.15
C VAL A 132 -3.75 -11.38 17.27
N ASP A 133 -5.02 -11.51 16.89
CA ASP A 133 -5.48 -12.55 15.96
C ASP A 133 -4.84 -12.40 14.58
N LEU A 134 -4.71 -11.16 14.07
CA LEU A 134 -4.00 -10.90 12.82
C LEU A 134 -2.55 -11.36 12.89
N TRP A 135 -1.82 -11.03 13.96
CA TRP A 135 -0.45 -11.51 14.15
C TRP A 135 -0.35 -13.03 14.23
N ARG A 136 -1.28 -13.68 14.93
CA ARG A 136 -1.35 -15.14 14.99
C ARG A 136 -1.58 -15.76 13.60
N ARG A 137 -2.45 -15.16 12.78
CA ARG A 137 -2.70 -15.58 11.39
C ARG A 137 -1.48 -15.40 10.50
N ILE A 138 -0.77 -14.27 10.63
CA ILE A 138 0.48 -14.04 9.90
C ILE A 138 1.50 -15.11 10.31
N ALA A 139 1.73 -15.34 11.60
CA ALA A 139 2.66 -16.36 12.09
C ALA A 139 2.28 -17.77 11.60
N GLY A 140 0.99 -18.12 11.65
CA GLY A 140 0.45 -19.36 11.10
C GLY A 140 0.74 -19.52 9.61
N THR A 141 0.58 -18.45 8.82
CA THR A 141 0.91 -18.45 7.38
C THR A 141 2.37 -18.80 7.13
N PHE A 142 3.30 -18.22 7.91
CA PHE A 142 4.72 -18.53 7.81
C PHE A 142 5.01 -19.98 8.24
N SER A 143 4.42 -20.43 9.36
CA SER A 143 4.58 -21.80 9.84
C SER A 143 4.10 -22.82 8.81
N ASP A 144 2.89 -22.65 8.28
CA ASP A 144 2.29 -23.59 7.33
C ASP A 144 3.09 -23.68 6.03
N ASN A 145 3.52 -22.54 5.48
CA ASN A 145 4.22 -22.51 4.20
C ASN A 145 5.71 -22.82 4.31
N LEU A 146 6.42 -22.34 5.33
CA LEU A 146 7.88 -22.50 5.42
C LEU A 146 8.31 -23.71 6.25
N VAL A 147 7.57 -24.04 7.32
CA VAL A 147 7.97 -25.09 8.27
C VAL A 147 7.25 -26.39 7.97
N THR A 148 5.92 -26.36 7.90
CA THR A 148 5.10 -27.58 7.75
C THR A 148 5.18 -28.15 6.34
N ARG A 149 4.98 -27.31 5.32
CA ARG A 149 4.91 -27.76 3.91
C ARG A 149 6.19 -27.52 3.11
N PHE A 150 7.04 -26.61 3.58
CA PHE A 150 8.19 -26.08 2.83
C PHE A 150 7.87 -25.77 1.36
N ASN A 151 7.07 -24.74 1.13
CA ASN A 151 6.66 -24.27 -0.19
C ASN A 151 7.63 -23.18 -0.68
N GLY A 152 8.55 -23.54 -1.57
CA GLY A 152 9.52 -22.59 -2.14
C GLY A 152 8.89 -21.40 -2.87
N TRP A 153 7.68 -21.55 -3.43
CA TRP A 153 6.94 -20.44 -4.05
C TRP A 153 6.57 -19.36 -3.03
N PHE A 154 6.39 -19.73 -1.76
CA PHE A 154 6.11 -18.75 -0.72
C PHE A 154 7.27 -17.75 -0.54
N LEU A 155 8.52 -18.14 -0.81
CA LEU A 155 9.65 -17.20 -0.80
C LEU A 155 9.54 -16.15 -1.91
N LEU A 156 9.13 -16.56 -3.11
CA LEU A 156 8.86 -15.63 -4.21
C LEU A 156 7.69 -14.70 -3.87
N TYR A 157 6.65 -15.22 -3.22
CA TYR A 157 5.54 -14.42 -2.71
C TYR A 157 6.00 -13.38 -1.67
N LEU A 158 6.84 -13.76 -0.70
CA LEU A 158 7.38 -12.83 0.30
C LEU A 158 8.26 -11.75 -0.34
N TYR A 159 9.06 -12.13 -1.35
CA TYR A 159 9.83 -11.17 -2.15
C TYR A 159 8.92 -10.15 -2.85
N LEU A 160 7.88 -10.60 -3.56
CA LEU A 160 6.94 -9.69 -4.23
C LEU A 160 6.18 -8.81 -3.23
N THR A 161 5.70 -9.40 -2.13
CA THR A 161 5.00 -8.68 -1.06
C THR A 161 5.86 -7.57 -0.49
N THR A 162 7.11 -7.88 -0.16
CA THR A 162 8.07 -6.88 0.33
C THR A 162 8.30 -5.81 -0.73
N SER A 163 8.65 -6.20 -1.97
CA SER A 163 8.90 -5.28 -3.08
C SER A 163 7.79 -4.24 -3.28
N LEU A 164 6.53 -4.72 -3.34
CA LEU A 164 5.37 -3.86 -3.55
C LEU A 164 5.13 -2.98 -2.32
N ILE A 165 5.19 -3.50 -1.09
CA ILE A 165 5.00 -2.69 0.12
C ILE A 165 6.05 -1.60 0.28
N LEU A 166 7.32 -1.87 -0.04
CA LEU A 166 8.37 -0.84 -0.06
C LEU A 166 8.08 0.28 -1.08
N SER A 167 7.20 0.02 -2.04
CA SER A 167 6.84 0.94 -3.12
C SER A 167 5.39 1.44 -3.01
N VAL A 168 4.67 1.20 -1.90
CA VAL A 168 3.30 1.69 -1.74
C VAL A 168 3.26 3.19 -1.45
N ALA A 169 4.18 3.70 -0.62
CA ALA A 169 4.17 5.08 -0.20
C ALA A 169 4.31 6.06 -1.40
N PRO A 170 3.47 7.10 -1.49
CA PRO A 170 3.57 8.11 -2.54
C PRO A 170 4.84 8.93 -2.34
N SER A 171 5.46 9.38 -3.42
CA SER A 171 6.65 10.25 -3.32
C SER A 171 6.30 11.62 -2.70
N MET A 172 7.33 12.36 -2.28
CA MET A 172 7.14 13.75 -1.81
C MET A 172 6.51 14.64 -2.88
N GLN A 173 6.75 14.37 -4.17
CA GLN A 173 6.12 15.12 -5.25
C GLN A 173 4.63 14.76 -5.36
N ASP A 174 4.28 13.49 -5.25
CA ASP A 174 2.90 13.02 -5.30
C ASP A 174 2.09 13.57 -4.12
N MET A 175 2.68 13.61 -2.92
CA MET A 175 2.04 14.22 -1.76
C MET A 175 1.77 15.71 -1.98
N LYS A 176 2.71 16.45 -2.56
CA LYS A 176 2.51 17.89 -2.88
C LYS A 176 1.41 18.08 -3.91
N ASN A 177 1.38 17.24 -4.94
CA ASN A 177 0.36 17.29 -5.99
C ASN A 177 -1.03 16.95 -5.43
N ALA A 178 -1.13 15.96 -4.53
CA ALA A 178 -2.38 15.54 -3.92
C ALA A 178 -2.89 16.51 -2.83
N ALA A 179 -2.01 17.21 -2.10
CA ALA A 179 -2.35 17.90 -0.85
C ALA A 179 -3.57 18.84 -0.97
N VAL A 180 -3.61 19.68 -2.01
CA VAL A 180 -4.70 20.64 -2.22
C VAL A 180 -6.01 19.89 -2.51
N GLY A 181 -5.99 18.94 -3.45
CA GLY A 181 -7.18 18.17 -3.80
C GLY A 181 -7.66 17.28 -2.66
N SER A 182 -6.76 16.65 -1.91
CA SER A 182 -7.10 15.84 -0.72
C SER A 182 -7.76 16.70 0.35
N THR A 183 -7.26 17.92 0.58
CA THR A 183 -7.89 18.86 1.53
C THR A 183 -9.30 19.23 1.09
N LEU A 184 -9.49 19.55 -0.20
CA LEU A 184 -10.81 19.85 -0.76
C LEU A 184 -11.78 18.66 -0.65
N LEU A 185 -11.31 17.44 -0.92
CA LEU A 185 -12.11 16.22 -0.81
C LEU A 185 -12.53 15.93 0.64
N ILE A 186 -11.64 16.15 1.61
CA ILE A 186 -11.96 16.00 3.05
C ILE A 186 -13.04 17.01 3.45
N LEU A 187 -12.88 18.29 3.09
CA LEU A 187 -13.86 19.33 3.38
C LEU A 187 -15.22 19.03 2.72
N ALA A 188 -15.21 18.63 1.44
CA ALA A 188 -16.43 18.22 0.74
C ALA A 188 -17.11 17.02 1.42
N GLY A 189 -16.33 16.03 1.87
CA GLY A 189 -16.83 14.89 2.64
C GLY A 189 -17.50 15.33 3.95
N MET A 190 -16.88 16.23 4.72
CA MET A 190 -17.46 16.78 5.94
C MET A 190 -18.77 17.53 5.68
N LEU A 191 -18.81 18.36 4.64
CA LEU A 191 -20.01 19.10 4.24
C LEU A 191 -21.15 18.14 3.81
N ILE A 192 -20.84 17.07 3.07
CA ILE A 192 -21.83 16.04 2.70
C ILE A 192 -22.41 15.38 3.95
N VAL A 193 -21.58 15.01 4.93
CA VAL A 193 -22.04 14.42 6.18
C VAL A 193 -22.93 15.38 6.95
N TRP A 194 -22.54 16.65 7.06
CA TRP A 194 -23.32 17.67 7.77
C TRP A 194 -24.61 18.07 7.05
N SER A 195 -24.67 17.94 5.73
CA SER A 195 -25.88 18.25 4.96
C SER A 195 -27.07 17.36 5.32
N GLY A 196 -26.82 16.15 5.84
CA GLY A 196 -27.85 15.17 6.16
C GLY A 196 -28.59 14.59 4.94
N VAL A 197 -28.17 14.91 3.71
CA VAL A 197 -28.81 14.43 2.48
C VAL A 197 -28.57 12.91 2.33
N PRO A 198 -29.61 12.05 2.42
CA PRO A 198 -29.41 10.61 2.54
C PRO A 198 -28.66 9.97 1.37
N SER A 199 -28.95 10.39 0.14
CA SER A 199 -28.30 9.85 -1.07
C SER A 199 -26.82 10.21 -1.14
N ALA A 200 -26.46 11.45 -0.84
CA ALA A 200 -25.07 11.91 -0.84
C ALA A 200 -24.25 11.22 0.26
N VAL A 201 -24.82 11.08 1.47
CA VAL A 201 -24.18 10.36 2.57
C VAL A 201 -24.00 8.88 2.24
N TYR A 202 -24.98 8.26 1.59
CA TYR A 202 -24.87 6.87 1.15
C TYR A 202 -23.71 6.68 0.16
N VAL A 203 -23.64 7.50 -0.89
CA VAL A 203 -22.55 7.43 -1.89
C VAL A 203 -21.19 7.65 -1.22
N LEU A 204 -21.07 8.66 -0.36
CA LEU A 204 -19.84 8.91 0.38
C LEU A 204 -19.45 7.73 1.27
N SER A 205 -20.41 7.12 1.96
CA SER A 205 -20.16 5.98 2.85
C SER A 205 -19.63 4.76 2.09
N GLU A 206 -20.14 4.52 0.88
CA GLU A 206 -19.68 3.43 0.03
C GLU A 206 -18.28 3.67 -0.52
N LEU A 207 -17.98 4.91 -0.95
CA LEU A 207 -16.64 5.29 -1.37
C LEU A 207 -15.61 5.15 -0.23
N LEU A 208 -15.98 5.62 0.97
CA LEU A 208 -15.15 5.48 2.16
C LEU A 208 -14.96 4.02 2.56
N ARG A 209 -16.00 3.18 2.44
CA ARG A 209 -15.91 1.74 2.68
C ARG A 209 -14.90 1.09 1.73
N LEU A 210 -14.95 1.41 0.44
CA LEU A 210 -14.01 0.88 -0.56
C LEU A 210 -12.57 1.33 -0.30
N LEU A 211 -12.38 2.62 0.00
CA LEU A 211 -11.07 3.20 0.35
C LEU A 211 -10.50 2.55 1.61
N GLY A 212 -11.33 2.42 2.65
CA GLY A 212 -10.98 1.77 3.91
C GLY A 212 -10.56 0.32 3.72
N SER A 213 -11.29 -0.46 2.93
CA SER A 213 -10.91 -1.83 2.58
C SER A 213 -9.56 -1.89 1.84
N GLY A 214 -9.30 -0.97 0.92
CA GLY A 214 -8.02 -0.89 0.20
C GLY A 214 -6.85 -0.59 1.13
N PHE A 215 -6.99 0.38 2.03
CA PHE A 215 -5.95 0.69 3.01
C PHE A 215 -5.75 -0.42 4.04
N MET A 216 -6.84 -1.06 4.48
CA MET A 216 -6.77 -2.20 5.38
C MET A 216 -6.00 -3.37 4.74
N LEU A 217 -6.28 -3.69 3.47
CA LEU A 217 -5.50 -4.68 2.71
C LEU A 217 -4.01 -4.30 2.65
N GLY A 218 -3.72 -3.03 2.32
CA GLY A 218 -2.36 -2.52 2.30
C GLY A 218 -1.66 -2.68 3.65
N LEU A 219 -2.36 -2.41 4.76
CA LEU A 219 -1.81 -2.55 6.11
C LEU A 219 -1.55 -4.01 6.48
N VAL A 220 -2.45 -4.95 6.14
CA VAL A 220 -2.21 -6.40 6.34
C VAL A 220 -0.93 -6.83 5.63
N TYR A 221 -0.79 -6.50 4.34
CA TYR A 221 0.42 -6.82 3.59
C TYR A 221 1.65 -6.09 4.13
N GLY A 222 1.47 -4.88 4.64
CA GLY A 222 2.51 -4.13 5.35
C GLY A 222 3.01 -4.87 6.58
N LEU A 223 2.12 -5.48 7.37
CA LEU A 223 2.49 -6.28 8.54
C LEU A 223 3.16 -7.61 8.15
N VAL A 224 2.77 -8.22 7.03
CA VAL A 224 3.49 -9.36 6.46
C VAL A 224 4.93 -8.95 6.07
N ALA A 225 5.10 -7.83 5.37
CA ALA A 225 6.42 -7.32 5.00
C ALA A 225 7.24 -6.92 6.23
N LEU A 226 6.61 -6.37 7.27
CA LEU A 226 7.25 -6.09 8.56
C LEU A 226 7.79 -7.38 9.19
N ALA A 227 7.00 -8.46 9.20
CA ALA A 227 7.44 -9.76 9.70
C ALA A 227 8.67 -10.29 8.95
N VAL A 228 8.71 -10.17 7.62
CA VAL A 228 9.89 -10.50 6.78
C VAL A 228 11.09 -9.63 7.14
N SER A 229 10.86 -8.37 7.53
CA SER A 229 11.91 -7.38 7.80
C SER A 229 12.48 -7.45 9.23
N LEU A 230 11.86 -8.21 10.15
CA LEU A 230 12.31 -8.30 11.55
C LEU A 230 13.79 -8.75 11.69
N PRO A 231 14.29 -9.80 11.00
CA PRO A 231 15.69 -10.17 11.09
C PRO A 231 16.63 -9.05 10.63
N LEU A 232 16.23 -8.30 9.60
CA LEU A 232 16.99 -7.17 9.08
C LEU A 232 17.02 -6.00 10.07
N PHE A 233 15.91 -5.74 10.76
CA PHE A 233 15.82 -4.76 11.84
C PHE A 233 16.79 -5.09 12.99
N PHE A 234 16.78 -6.34 13.48
CA PHE A 234 17.70 -6.76 14.54
C PHE A 234 19.17 -6.67 14.11
N TRP A 235 19.48 -7.04 12.87
CA TRP A 235 20.82 -6.89 12.31
C TRP A 235 21.29 -5.43 12.25
N TYR A 236 20.42 -4.53 11.77
CA TYR A 236 20.69 -3.10 11.71
C TYR A 236 20.92 -2.50 13.10
N ALA A 237 20.06 -2.83 14.07
CA ALA A 237 20.19 -2.37 15.45
C ALA A 237 21.50 -2.86 16.08
N TYR A 238 21.86 -4.13 15.89
CA TYR A 238 23.11 -4.70 16.41
C TYR A 238 24.35 -3.96 15.90
N ARG A 239 24.40 -3.61 14.60
CA ARG A 239 25.52 -2.89 13.99
C ARG A 239 25.69 -1.45 14.46
N HIS A 240 24.63 -0.78 14.89
CA HIS A 240 24.70 0.62 15.33
C HIS A 240 24.93 0.79 16.84
N HIS A 241 24.77 -0.27 17.62
CA HIS A 241 25.04 -0.28 19.06
C HIS A 241 26.38 -0.92 19.46
N SER A 242 27.13 -1.47 18.50
CA SER A 242 28.48 -2.03 18.68
C SER A 242 29.54 -1.08 18.15
#